data_AF-A0A094EAT4-F1
#
_entry.id   AF-A0A094EAT4-F1
#
_cell.length_a   1.000
_cell.length_b   1.000
_cell.length_c   1.000
_cell.angle_alpha   90.00
_cell.angle_beta   90.00
_cell.angle_gamma   90.00
#
_symmetry.space_group_name_H-M   'P 1'
#
loop_
_entity.id
_entity.type
_entity.pdbx_description
1 polymer ?
#
loop_
_entity_poly.entity_id
_entity_poly.type
_entity_poly.pdbx_seq_one_letter_code
_entity_poly.pdbx_strand_id
1 'polypeptide(L)'
;MHLLGSGQILAAFLWASNTHASPGAVKQDEFDVLKYVNPLIGTINGGHAFAGATLPFGMAKSVADVNSKEERQGGFASDNSDITGFSHMHDSGTGGGASLGNFPIFAQTGCPGDEINNCKFTKIDRASRRINGSVEARPGYFAISLNTSIHTEMTVTNHTSLFRFTFPTNQTTNATYPNQTSQALPLSPIILVDLTDLPDSRISGSIAVDPTSGRITGNGTFTPSFGIGSYSSYFCADFSGAAIRDTGVWMNNRAGSEPKHLSVATDGVNSPPLPAGAWTQFHAPTSKNEILVRVGLSFISEAKACQNAEQEIPDFGFDKTLQAAEDAWRSKLSVVNIDATGVSDDIQTVFWSGMYKSMISPQDYTGENKLWDSSEPYFDSFYCIYWTSRS
;
A
#
# COMPACT_ATOMS: atom_id res chain seq x y z
N MET A 1 75.52 65.88 -3.05
CA MET A 1 75.14 64.51 -3.46
C MET A 1 73.81 64.20 -2.75
N HIS A 2 72.70 64.46 -3.43
CA HIS A 2 71.31 64.19 -2.97
C HIS A 2 71.05 62.66 -2.98
N LEU A 3 70.08 62.00 -2.33
CA LEU A 3 68.73 62.27 -1.77
C LEU A 3 68.50 61.22 -0.63
N LEU A 4 67.96 61.57 0.55
CA LEU A 4 66.58 61.38 1.05
C LEU A 4 66.05 59.92 1.18
N GLY A 5 65.55 59.58 2.37
CA GLY A 5 64.87 58.31 2.68
C GLY A 5 64.25 58.30 4.08
N SER A 6 63.04 58.86 4.16
CA SER A 6 62.10 59.07 5.27
C SER A 6 61.78 57.86 6.16
N GLY A 7 61.56 58.13 7.46
CA GLY A 7 61.03 57.16 8.44
C GLY A 7 59.51 57.10 8.52
N GLN A 8 58.98 56.03 9.11
CA GLN A 8 57.61 55.96 9.64
C GLN A 8 57.54 55.05 10.88
N ILE A 9 56.83 55.56 11.89
CA ILE A 9 56.44 54.91 13.15
C ILE A 9 55.06 54.26 12.90
N LEU A 10 54.92 52.96 13.12
CA LEU A 10 53.61 52.29 13.08
C LEU A 10 52.91 52.41 14.45
N ALA A 11 51.77 53.10 14.46
CA ALA A 11 50.79 53.05 15.55
C ALA A 11 49.72 52.00 15.22
N ALA A 12 49.51 51.04 16.13
CA ALA A 12 48.46 50.03 15.99
C ALA A 12 47.10 50.61 16.42
N PHE A 13 46.15 50.67 15.48
CA PHE A 13 44.75 50.99 15.76
C PHE A 13 43.96 49.69 16.01
N LEU A 14 43.45 49.53 17.23
CA LEU A 14 42.42 48.54 17.57
C LEU A 14 41.08 48.98 16.96
N TRP A 15 40.56 48.21 16.00
CA TRP A 15 39.19 48.33 15.54
C TRP A 15 38.31 47.37 16.34
N ALA A 16 37.42 47.91 17.17
CA ALA A 16 36.33 47.16 17.78
C ALA A 16 35.25 46.91 16.72
N SER A 17 35.12 45.66 16.26
CA SER A 17 34.03 45.22 15.41
C SER A 17 32.76 45.04 16.24
N ASN A 18 31.83 45.98 16.13
CA ASN A 18 30.45 45.80 16.58
C ASN A 18 29.78 44.73 15.71
N THR A 19 29.70 43.49 16.21
CA THR A 19 28.87 42.44 15.62
C THR A 19 27.40 42.81 15.83
N HIS A 20 26.76 43.40 14.82
CA HIS A 20 25.31 43.40 14.74
C HIS A 20 24.86 41.96 14.49
N ALA A 21 24.26 41.34 15.50
CA ALA A 21 23.55 40.08 15.33
C ALA A 21 22.42 40.33 14.32
N SER A 22 22.50 39.68 13.16
CA SER A 22 21.39 39.61 12.22
C SER A 22 20.19 39.00 12.98
N PRO A 23 18.98 39.57 12.88
CA PRO A 23 17.79 38.90 13.40
C PRO A 23 17.74 37.53 12.74
N GLY A 24 17.59 36.48 13.55
CA GLY A 24 17.53 35.11 13.08
C GLY A 24 16.52 35.00 11.94
N ALA A 25 16.96 34.42 10.82
CA ALA A 25 16.06 34.04 9.76
C ALA A 25 14.98 33.16 10.40
N VAL A 26 13.76 33.70 10.49
CA VAL A 26 12.56 32.90 10.73
C VAL A 26 12.57 31.90 9.57
N LYS A 27 12.77 30.61 9.86
CA LYS A 27 12.42 29.57 8.90
C LYS A 27 10.95 29.80 8.60
N GLN A 28 10.62 30.36 7.43
CA GLN A 28 9.28 30.19 6.90
C GLN A 28 9.09 28.68 6.82
N ASP A 29 8.08 28.16 7.51
CA ASP A 29 7.60 26.82 7.22
C ASP A 29 7.28 26.82 5.72
N GLU A 30 8.11 26.11 4.96
CA GLU A 30 7.92 25.94 3.54
C GLU A 30 6.52 25.33 3.33
N PHE A 31 5.71 25.98 2.50
CA PHE A 31 4.35 25.52 2.22
C PHE A 31 4.43 24.11 1.61
N ASP A 32 3.95 23.11 2.35
CA ASP A 32 3.83 21.74 1.85
C ASP A 32 2.37 21.45 1.54
N VAL A 33 2.05 21.40 0.25
CA VAL A 33 0.69 21.16 -0.27
C VAL A 33 0.11 19.84 0.24
N LEU A 34 0.93 18.83 0.55
CA LEU A 34 0.45 17.53 1.01
C LEU A 34 -0.25 17.61 2.37
N LYS A 35 0.04 18.64 3.18
CA LYS A 35 -0.65 18.88 4.47
C LYS A 35 -2.15 19.15 4.31
N TYR A 36 -2.57 19.60 3.13
CA TYR A 36 -3.97 19.91 2.80
C TYR A 36 -4.65 18.77 2.02
N VAL A 37 -4.00 17.63 1.83
CA VAL A 37 -4.62 16.49 1.16
C VAL A 37 -5.08 15.48 2.19
N ASN A 38 -6.39 15.23 2.25
CA ASN A 38 -7.00 14.22 3.09
C ASN A 38 -7.67 13.13 2.21
N PRO A 39 -6.98 11.99 2.00
CA PRO A 39 -7.53 10.88 1.21
C PRO A 39 -8.82 10.28 1.78
N LEU A 40 -9.05 10.37 3.10
CA LEU A 40 -10.21 9.77 3.78
C LEU A 40 -11.55 10.44 3.43
N ILE A 41 -11.52 11.67 2.91
CA ILE A 41 -12.73 12.36 2.45
C ILE A 41 -13.40 11.54 1.34
N GLY A 42 -14.66 11.16 1.56
CA GLY A 42 -15.44 10.38 0.59
C GLY A 42 -15.29 8.87 0.70
N THR A 43 -14.67 8.34 1.75
CA THR A 43 -14.63 6.89 2.04
C THR A 43 -15.91 6.32 2.65
N ILE A 44 -16.92 7.17 2.88
CA ILE A 44 -18.24 6.81 3.39
C ILE A 44 -19.31 7.71 2.73
N ASN A 45 -20.58 7.38 2.94
CA ASN A 45 -21.75 8.10 2.45
C ASN A 45 -21.84 8.11 0.91
N GLY A 46 -21.48 6.99 0.28
CA GLY A 46 -21.60 6.77 -1.16
C GLY A 46 -20.51 7.42 -2.00
N GLY A 47 -19.45 7.95 -1.38
CA GLY A 47 -18.32 8.52 -2.11
C GLY A 47 -17.40 7.45 -2.70
N HIS A 48 -17.27 6.31 -2.03
CA HIS A 48 -16.45 5.16 -2.45
C HIS A 48 -15.01 5.53 -2.85
N ALA A 49 -14.45 6.58 -2.26
CA ALA A 49 -13.17 7.12 -2.66
C ALA A 49 -12.03 6.22 -2.19
N PHE A 50 -11.03 6.02 -3.05
CA PHE A 50 -9.77 5.39 -2.65
C PHE A 50 -9.02 6.28 -1.66
N ALA A 51 -8.54 5.68 -0.57
CA ALA A 51 -7.82 6.38 0.50
C ALA A 51 -6.37 5.91 0.71
N GLY A 52 -5.93 4.91 -0.05
CA GLY A 52 -4.64 4.29 0.15
C GLY A 52 -3.46 5.04 -0.47
N ALA A 53 -2.31 4.38 -0.45
CA ALA A 53 -1.09 4.81 -1.11
C ALA A 53 -1.18 4.57 -2.62
N THR A 54 -0.92 5.61 -3.40
CA THR A 54 -0.82 5.58 -4.87
C THR A 54 0.11 6.70 -5.33
N LEU A 55 0.74 6.56 -6.51
CA LEU A 55 1.30 7.69 -7.25
C LEU A 55 0.19 8.45 -7.98
N PRO A 56 0.43 9.68 -8.48
CA PRO A 56 -0.45 10.31 -9.46
C PRO A 56 -0.67 9.36 -10.64
N PHE A 57 -1.93 9.01 -10.88
CA PHE A 57 -2.39 8.03 -11.87
C PHE A 57 -1.78 6.62 -11.75
N GLY A 58 -1.05 6.29 -10.69
CA GLY A 58 -0.31 5.02 -10.61
C GLY A 58 -1.21 3.77 -10.63
N MET A 59 -0.68 2.68 -11.19
CA MET A 59 -1.34 1.37 -11.21
C MET A 59 -1.41 0.73 -9.82
N ALA A 60 -0.30 0.78 -9.07
CA ALA A 60 -0.27 0.31 -7.70
C ALA A 60 -1.05 1.27 -6.79
N LYS A 61 -2.12 0.74 -6.20
CA LYS A 61 -3.05 1.43 -5.32
C LYS A 61 -3.28 0.56 -4.09
N SER A 62 -2.40 0.74 -3.12
CA SER A 62 -2.38 -0.09 -1.92
C SER A 62 -3.22 0.49 -0.78
N VAL A 63 -4.16 -0.29 -0.25
CA VAL A 63 -4.96 0.07 0.93
C VAL A 63 -5.36 -1.18 1.72
N ALA A 64 -5.92 -0.98 2.92
CA ALA A 64 -6.58 -2.02 3.68
C ALA A 64 -8.00 -2.31 3.14
N ASP A 65 -8.32 -3.58 2.91
CA ASP A 65 -9.61 -4.01 2.36
C ASP A 65 -10.63 -4.24 3.47
N VAL A 66 -11.80 -3.58 3.41
CA VAL A 66 -12.86 -3.74 4.40
C VAL A 66 -13.98 -4.67 3.94
N ASN A 67 -14.66 -5.32 4.88
CA ASN A 67 -15.88 -6.10 4.61
C ASN A 67 -17.18 -5.25 4.60
N SER A 68 -17.07 -3.94 4.40
CA SER A 68 -18.25 -3.07 4.25
C SER A 68 -19.12 -3.55 3.09
N LYS A 69 -20.44 -3.63 3.30
CA LYS A 69 -21.36 -4.06 2.24
C LYS A 69 -21.63 -2.96 1.22
N GLU A 70 -21.47 -1.70 1.63
CA GLU A 70 -21.92 -0.54 0.86
C GLU A 70 -20.74 0.31 0.36
N GLU A 71 -19.65 0.41 1.12
CA GLU A 71 -18.61 1.43 0.91
C GLU A 71 -17.24 0.87 0.50
N ARG A 72 -17.15 -0.43 0.17
CA ARG A 72 -15.86 -1.11 -0.05
C ARG A 72 -15.24 -0.93 -1.44
N GLN A 73 -15.82 -0.18 -2.36
CA GLN A 73 -15.39 -0.16 -3.77
C GLN A 73 -13.98 0.43 -3.94
N GLY A 74 -13.61 1.38 -3.07
CA GLY A 74 -12.24 1.92 -2.99
C GLY A 74 -11.29 1.10 -2.11
N GLY A 75 -11.64 -0.14 -1.76
CA GLY A 75 -10.90 -1.00 -0.82
C GLY A 75 -11.25 -0.71 0.64
N PHE A 76 -11.16 0.55 1.06
CA PHE A 76 -11.30 0.98 2.45
C PHE A 76 -12.52 1.89 2.68
N ALA A 77 -13.16 1.73 3.85
CA ALA A 77 -14.20 2.63 4.34
C ALA A 77 -13.96 3.10 5.78
N SER A 78 -14.32 4.35 6.07
CA SER A 78 -14.21 4.92 7.42
C SER A 78 -15.34 4.49 8.37
N ASP A 79 -16.15 3.48 8.00
CA ASP A 79 -17.38 3.05 8.69
C ASP A 79 -17.18 2.04 9.86
N ASN A 80 -15.93 1.73 10.21
CA ASN A 80 -15.52 0.74 11.23
C ASN A 80 -15.76 -0.72 10.85
N SER A 81 -15.93 -1.01 9.57
CA SER A 81 -15.88 -2.37 9.04
C SER A 81 -14.52 -3.04 9.33
N ASP A 82 -14.53 -4.37 9.43
CA ASP A 82 -13.35 -5.16 9.74
C ASP A 82 -12.41 -5.23 8.52
N ILE A 83 -11.10 -5.28 8.79
CA ILE A 83 -10.07 -5.42 7.78
C ILE A 83 -9.92 -6.88 7.40
N THR A 84 -10.03 -7.20 6.12
CA THR A 84 -9.99 -8.56 5.56
C THR A 84 -8.72 -8.86 4.78
N GLY A 85 -7.92 -7.84 4.45
CA GLY A 85 -6.82 -7.94 3.51
C GLY A 85 -6.09 -6.62 3.36
N PHE A 86 -4.93 -6.67 2.72
CA PHE A 86 -4.25 -5.50 2.18
C PHE A 86 -3.92 -5.82 0.72
N SER A 87 -4.64 -5.20 -0.22
CA SER A 87 -4.43 -5.46 -1.65
C SER A 87 -3.78 -4.26 -2.35
N HIS A 88 -3.50 -4.42 -3.64
CA HIS A 88 -2.49 -3.63 -4.35
C HIS A 88 -3.02 -2.84 -5.54
N MET A 89 -4.29 -3.03 -5.92
CA MET A 89 -4.95 -2.34 -7.03
C MET A 89 -6.39 -2.05 -6.67
N HIS A 90 -6.89 -0.85 -6.96
CA HIS A 90 -8.24 -0.42 -6.62
C HIS A 90 -8.76 0.60 -7.62
N ASP A 91 -10.08 0.70 -7.74
CA ASP A 91 -10.68 1.87 -8.37
C ASP A 91 -11.05 2.91 -7.31
N SER A 92 -11.40 4.13 -7.74
CA SER A 92 -11.85 5.19 -6.85
C SER A 92 -13.17 5.77 -7.34
N GLY A 93 -14.15 5.86 -6.45
CA GLY A 93 -15.44 6.52 -6.72
C GLY A 93 -16.36 5.77 -7.69
N THR A 94 -16.15 4.46 -7.87
CA THR A 94 -17.03 3.65 -8.71
C THR A 94 -18.36 3.40 -8.01
N GLY A 95 -19.46 3.49 -8.75
CA GLY A 95 -20.77 3.03 -8.29
C GLY A 95 -20.92 1.52 -8.47
N GLY A 96 -22.00 0.95 -7.92
CA GLY A 96 -22.27 -0.49 -8.08
C GLY A 96 -21.33 -1.38 -7.26
N GLY A 97 -20.85 -2.46 -7.88
CA GLY A 97 -19.98 -3.44 -7.24
C GLY A 97 -18.52 -3.00 -7.16
N ALA A 98 -17.78 -3.54 -6.19
CA ALA A 98 -16.33 -3.38 -6.10
C ALA A 98 -15.62 -4.01 -7.31
N SER A 99 -14.45 -3.48 -7.65
CA SER A 99 -13.52 -4.02 -8.64
C SER A 99 -12.13 -4.18 -8.04
N LEU A 100 -11.28 -4.96 -8.71
CA LEU A 100 -9.88 -5.14 -8.35
C LEU A 100 -9.76 -5.64 -6.90
N GLY A 101 -8.79 -5.13 -6.14
CA GLY A 101 -8.39 -5.64 -4.84
C GLY A 101 -7.88 -7.09 -4.91
N ASN A 102 -7.24 -7.43 -6.04
CA ASN A 102 -6.70 -8.76 -6.29
C ASN A 102 -5.53 -9.06 -5.35
N PHE A 103 -5.41 -10.33 -4.98
CA PHE A 103 -4.27 -10.89 -4.27
C PHE A 103 -3.97 -10.27 -2.90
N PRO A 104 -4.98 -10.05 -2.02
CA PRO A 104 -4.72 -9.41 -0.74
C PRO A 104 -3.74 -10.24 0.09
N ILE A 105 -2.79 -9.53 0.71
CA ILE A 105 -1.92 -10.09 1.72
C ILE A 105 -2.49 -9.87 3.11
N PHE A 106 -2.13 -10.75 4.06
CA PHE A 106 -2.54 -10.58 5.44
C PHE A 106 -1.51 -11.17 6.40
N ALA A 107 -1.12 -10.40 7.42
CA ALA A 107 -0.18 -10.83 8.45
C ALA A 107 -0.92 -11.32 9.71
N GLN A 108 -0.43 -12.40 10.31
CA GLN A 108 -0.83 -12.85 11.65
C GLN A 108 0.42 -13.03 12.51
N THR A 109 0.30 -12.76 13.80
CA THR A 109 1.42 -12.86 14.76
C THR A 109 1.91 -14.29 14.93
N GLY A 110 1.00 -15.25 14.79
CA GLY A 110 1.26 -16.68 14.76
C GLY A 110 -0.05 -17.47 14.81
N CYS A 111 0.04 -18.80 14.73
CA CYS A 111 -1.14 -19.67 14.82
C CYS A 111 -1.38 -20.13 16.27
N PRO A 112 -2.65 -20.33 16.70
CA PRO A 112 -2.95 -20.97 17.98
C PRO A 112 -2.27 -22.34 18.11
N GLY A 113 -1.55 -22.54 19.22
CA GLY A 113 -0.76 -23.75 19.45
C GLY A 113 0.47 -23.90 18.54
N ASP A 114 0.81 -22.86 17.76
CA ASP A 114 1.84 -22.89 16.72
C ASP A 114 1.56 -23.95 15.63
N GLU A 115 0.28 -24.29 15.44
CA GLU A 115 -0.17 -25.24 14.42
C GLU A 115 -0.76 -24.52 13.22
N ILE A 116 -0.21 -24.77 12.02
CA ILE A 116 -0.59 -24.05 10.80
C ILE A 116 -2.09 -24.11 10.50
N ASN A 117 -2.74 -25.26 10.74
CA ASN A 117 -4.18 -25.44 10.48
C ASN A 117 -5.09 -24.66 11.43
N ASN A 118 -4.55 -24.05 12.50
CA ASN A 118 -5.31 -23.20 13.40
C ASN A 118 -5.23 -21.71 13.03
N CYS A 119 -4.35 -21.34 12.10
CA CYS A 119 -4.30 -19.99 11.55
C CYS A 119 -5.58 -19.64 10.77
N LYS A 120 -5.86 -18.35 10.64
CA LYS A 120 -7.06 -17.84 9.97
C LYS A 120 -6.75 -17.50 8.52
N PHE A 121 -7.17 -18.36 7.59
CA PHE A 121 -6.85 -18.16 6.17
C PHE A 121 -7.96 -17.48 5.38
N THR A 122 -9.23 -17.84 5.60
CA THR A 122 -10.33 -17.25 4.82
C THR A 122 -10.53 -15.77 5.16
N LYS A 123 -11.05 -14.97 4.21
CA LYS A 123 -11.42 -13.56 4.45
C LYS A 123 -12.29 -13.39 5.70
N ILE A 124 -13.24 -14.30 5.90
CA ILE A 124 -14.20 -14.27 7.00
C ILE A 124 -13.50 -14.55 8.33
N ASP A 125 -12.66 -15.59 8.38
CA ASP A 125 -12.00 -16.02 9.62
C ASP A 125 -10.90 -15.04 10.06
N ARG A 126 -10.20 -14.41 9.10
CA ARG A 126 -9.08 -13.50 9.38
C ARG A 126 -9.51 -12.04 9.59
N ALA A 127 -10.75 -11.70 9.25
CA ALA A 127 -11.29 -10.36 9.40
C ALA A 127 -10.97 -9.82 10.80
N SER A 128 -10.33 -8.66 10.88
CA SER A 128 -9.80 -8.13 12.14
C SER A 128 -10.22 -6.68 12.32
N ARG A 129 -10.59 -6.32 13.56
CA ARG A 129 -10.93 -4.94 13.87
C ARG A 129 -9.69 -4.07 13.84
N ARG A 130 -9.84 -2.86 13.30
CA ARG A 130 -8.85 -1.80 13.48
C ARG A 130 -8.91 -1.20 14.89
N ILE A 131 -7.80 -0.64 15.35
CA ILE A 131 -7.76 0.23 16.52
C ILE A 131 -8.37 1.58 16.11
N ASN A 132 -9.32 2.08 16.90
CA ASN A 132 -9.98 3.35 16.59
C ASN A 132 -8.97 4.51 16.56
N GLY A 133 -9.08 5.37 15.56
CA GLY A 133 -8.15 6.49 15.35
C GLY A 133 -6.74 6.11 14.87
N SER A 134 -6.48 4.84 14.55
CA SER A 134 -5.15 4.39 14.07
C SER A 134 -4.92 4.54 12.56
N VAL A 135 -5.91 5.02 11.83
CA VAL A 135 -5.83 5.15 10.37
C VAL A 135 -5.08 6.43 10.04
N GLU A 136 -4.00 6.29 9.28
CA GLU A 136 -3.24 7.41 8.74
C GLU A 136 -3.27 7.31 7.21
N ALA A 137 -3.67 8.38 6.53
CA ALA A 137 -3.71 8.43 5.08
C ALA A 137 -3.23 9.80 4.62
N ARG A 138 -2.25 9.80 3.71
CA ARG A 138 -1.71 10.99 3.04
C ARG A 138 -1.16 10.58 1.67
N PRO A 139 -0.89 11.52 0.74
CA PRO A 139 -0.41 11.16 -0.58
C PRO A 139 0.80 10.23 -0.55
N GLY A 140 0.69 9.06 -1.19
CA GLY A 140 1.74 8.04 -1.22
C GLY A 140 1.88 7.15 0.02
N TYR A 141 1.03 7.32 1.05
CA TYR A 141 1.13 6.55 2.30
C TYR A 141 -0.24 6.21 2.89
N PHE A 142 -0.35 4.98 3.39
CA PHE A 142 -1.46 4.57 4.24
C PHE A 142 -0.96 3.70 5.39
N ALA A 143 -1.53 3.85 6.57
CA ALA A 143 -1.24 2.99 7.69
C ALA A 143 -2.48 2.73 8.56
N ILE A 144 -2.46 1.59 9.24
CA ILE A 144 -3.53 1.17 10.13
C ILE A 144 -3.00 0.18 11.17
N SER A 145 -3.53 0.26 12.38
CA SER A 145 -3.22 -0.72 13.43
C SER A 145 -4.41 -1.62 13.68
N LEU A 146 -4.17 -2.93 13.81
CA LEU A 146 -5.20 -3.92 14.07
C LEU A 146 -5.24 -4.31 15.55
N ASN A 147 -6.40 -4.80 16.01
CA ASN A 147 -6.57 -5.34 17.36
C ASN A 147 -5.71 -6.60 17.62
N THR A 148 -5.13 -7.19 16.58
CA THR A 148 -4.09 -8.22 16.63
C THR A 148 -2.72 -7.68 17.03
N SER A 149 -2.61 -6.37 17.34
CA SER A 149 -1.38 -5.66 17.69
C SER A 149 -0.35 -5.58 16.55
N ILE A 150 -0.79 -5.81 15.31
CA ILE A 150 0.04 -5.60 14.11
C ILE A 150 -0.24 -4.19 13.60
N HIS A 151 0.82 -3.42 13.39
CA HIS A 151 0.78 -2.15 12.69
C HIS A 151 1.22 -2.38 11.24
N THR A 152 0.38 -1.95 10.29
CA THR A 152 0.65 -2.11 8.87
C THR A 152 0.78 -0.75 8.23
N GLU A 153 1.88 -0.55 7.51
CA GLU A 153 2.13 0.65 6.71
C GLU A 153 2.33 0.24 5.26
N MET A 154 1.94 1.10 4.33
CA MET A 154 2.11 0.85 2.90
C MET A 154 2.47 2.12 2.14
N THR A 155 3.33 1.95 1.15
CA THR A 155 3.69 2.94 0.14
C THR A 155 3.85 2.24 -1.21
N VAL A 156 4.08 2.99 -2.28
CA VAL A 156 4.05 2.44 -3.65
C VAL A 156 5.08 3.07 -4.59
N THR A 157 5.38 2.34 -5.65
CA THR A 157 5.90 2.85 -6.93
C THR A 157 4.81 2.67 -8.00
N ASN A 158 5.11 2.72 -9.30
CA ASN A 158 4.06 2.65 -10.32
C ASN A 158 3.39 1.27 -10.37
N HIS A 159 4.16 0.18 -10.31
CA HIS A 159 3.66 -1.19 -10.45
C HIS A 159 3.86 -2.04 -9.18
N THR A 160 4.42 -1.47 -8.12
CA THR A 160 4.83 -2.20 -6.93
C THR A 160 4.27 -1.57 -5.66
N SER A 161 3.67 -2.38 -4.80
CA SER A 161 3.30 -2.00 -3.44
C SER A 161 4.35 -2.48 -2.45
N LEU A 162 4.72 -1.65 -1.49
CA LEU A 162 5.65 -2.00 -0.42
C LEU A 162 4.97 -1.83 0.93
N PHE A 163 4.93 -2.92 1.68
CA PHE A 163 4.32 -3.00 3.01
C PHE A 163 5.38 -3.13 4.08
N ARG A 164 5.10 -2.55 5.24
CA ARG A 164 5.84 -2.77 6.49
C ARG A 164 4.86 -3.27 7.55
N PHE A 165 4.99 -4.54 7.92
CA PHE A 165 4.25 -5.12 9.04
C PHE A 165 5.13 -5.08 10.28
N THR A 166 4.72 -4.32 11.28
CA THR A 166 5.36 -4.29 12.60
C THR A 166 4.58 -5.17 13.57
N PHE A 167 5.24 -6.20 14.07
CA PHE A 167 4.71 -7.20 14.99
C PHE A 167 4.94 -6.78 16.45
N PRO A 168 4.15 -7.30 17.42
CA PRO A 168 4.38 -7.04 18.83
C PRO A 168 5.73 -7.61 19.29
N THR A 169 6.34 -6.96 20.29
CA THR A 169 7.63 -7.37 20.89
C THR A 169 7.57 -8.67 21.67
N ASN A 170 6.40 -9.01 22.19
CA ASN A 170 6.13 -10.21 22.99
C ASN A 170 4.95 -10.97 22.39
N GLN A 171 4.74 -12.20 22.87
CA GLN A 171 3.53 -12.96 22.56
C GLN A 171 2.27 -12.12 22.81
N THR A 172 1.36 -12.13 21.84
CA THR A 172 0.10 -11.41 21.94
C THR A 172 -0.79 -12.15 22.92
N THR A 173 -1.01 -11.62 24.13
CA THR A 173 -1.82 -12.30 25.15
C THR A 173 -3.34 -12.20 24.90
N ASN A 174 -3.77 -11.30 24.00
CA ASN A 174 -5.17 -10.96 23.77
C ASN A 174 -5.49 -10.65 22.28
N ALA A 175 -5.01 -11.47 21.33
CA ALA A 175 -5.48 -11.32 19.96
C ALA A 175 -6.98 -11.67 19.90
N THR A 176 -7.82 -10.74 19.45
CA THR A 176 -9.28 -10.94 19.34
C THR A 176 -9.68 -11.08 17.89
N TYR A 177 -9.94 -12.31 17.45
CA TYR A 177 -10.63 -12.57 16.19
C TYR A 177 -12.16 -12.54 16.41
N PRO A 178 -12.97 -12.22 15.38
CA PRO A 178 -14.42 -12.29 15.47
C PRO A 178 -14.87 -13.65 16.01
N ASN A 179 -15.79 -13.62 16.98
CA ASN A 179 -16.39 -14.82 17.59
C ASN A 179 -15.41 -15.76 18.33
N GLN A 180 -14.23 -15.28 18.76
CA GLN A 180 -13.30 -16.10 19.54
C GLN A 180 -12.88 -15.42 20.85
N THR A 181 -12.64 -16.23 21.88
CA THR A 181 -12.05 -15.78 23.15
C THR A 181 -10.59 -15.38 22.92
N SER A 182 -10.14 -14.33 23.61
CA SER A 182 -8.72 -13.94 23.65
C SER A 182 -7.83 -15.15 23.90
N GLN A 183 -6.87 -15.38 23.02
CA GLN A 183 -5.90 -16.47 23.14
C GLN A 183 -4.48 -15.92 23.00
N ALA A 184 -3.55 -16.50 23.76
CA ALA A 184 -2.13 -16.22 23.61
C ALA A 184 -1.63 -16.76 22.28
N LEU A 185 -1.03 -15.90 21.45
CA LEU A 185 -0.43 -16.29 20.17
C LEU A 185 1.10 -16.27 20.26
N PRO A 186 1.79 -17.28 19.68
CA PRO A 186 3.24 -17.24 19.58
C PRO A 186 3.67 -16.11 18.66
N LEU A 187 4.87 -15.57 18.87
CA LEU A 187 5.52 -14.70 17.89
C LEU A 187 6.22 -15.57 16.84
N SER A 188 5.41 -16.14 15.94
CA SER A 188 5.87 -16.88 14.76
C SER A 188 5.11 -16.35 13.56
N PRO A 189 5.49 -15.17 13.04
CA PRO A 189 4.72 -14.47 12.03
C PRO A 189 4.38 -15.33 10.83
N ILE A 190 3.19 -15.14 10.29
CA ILE A 190 2.78 -15.70 9.01
C ILE A 190 2.23 -14.58 8.16
N ILE A 191 2.65 -14.54 6.89
CA ILE A 191 2.09 -13.65 5.90
C ILE A 191 1.54 -14.53 4.78
N LEU A 192 0.24 -14.40 4.52
CA LEU A 192 -0.44 -15.10 3.44
C LEU A 192 -0.69 -14.18 2.26
N VAL A 193 -0.83 -14.79 1.07
CA VAL A 193 -1.44 -14.18 -0.10
C VAL A 193 -2.66 -15.01 -0.48
N ASP A 194 -3.78 -14.35 -0.74
CA ASP A 194 -5.05 -14.98 -1.09
C ASP A 194 -5.35 -14.79 -2.57
N LEU A 195 -5.74 -15.85 -3.31
CA LEU A 195 -6.10 -15.78 -4.73
C LEU A 195 -7.44 -15.08 -5.01
N THR A 196 -8.03 -14.42 -4.04
CA THR A 196 -9.28 -13.66 -4.18
C THR A 196 -9.05 -12.24 -4.73
N ASP A 197 -10.16 -11.58 -5.00
CA ASP A 197 -10.30 -10.16 -5.32
C ASP A 197 -11.45 -9.57 -4.49
N LEU A 198 -11.56 -8.24 -4.45
CA LEU A 198 -12.52 -7.54 -3.60
C LEU A 198 -13.99 -7.98 -3.82
N PRO A 199 -14.48 -8.18 -5.06
CA PRO A 199 -15.83 -8.68 -5.31
C PRO A 199 -15.99 -10.21 -5.24
N ASP A 200 -14.93 -10.97 -4.91
CA ASP A 200 -14.94 -12.44 -4.90
C ASP A 200 -15.31 -13.05 -6.27
N SER A 201 -14.71 -12.53 -7.34
CA SER A 201 -15.05 -12.80 -8.73
C SER A 201 -14.08 -13.72 -9.49
N ARG A 202 -13.07 -14.26 -8.80
CA ARG A 202 -12.09 -15.18 -9.41
C ARG A 202 -12.78 -16.34 -10.15
N ILE A 203 -12.45 -16.47 -11.43
CA ILE A 203 -12.79 -17.61 -12.29
C ILE A 203 -11.77 -18.74 -12.11
N SER A 204 -10.49 -18.41 -12.16
CA SER A 204 -9.39 -19.36 -11.99
C SER A 204 -8.15 -18.67 -11.44
N GLY A 205 -7.22 -19.43 -10.87
CA GLY A 205 -5.94 -18.90 -10.42
C GLY A 205 -4.96 -19.99 -10.06
N SER A 206 -3.69 -19.65 -10.07
CA SER A 206 -2.60 -20.51 -9.61
C SER A 206 -1.66 -19.72 -8.74
N ILE A 207 -1.07 -20.38 -7.76
CA ILE A 207 -0.13 -19.78 -6.81
C ILE A 207 0.96 -20.79 -6.48
N ALA A 208 2.18 -20.30 -6.33
CA ALA A 208 3.33 -21.08 -5.93
C ALA A 208 4.12 -20.31 -4.88
N VAL A 209 4.77 -21.04 -3.97
CA VAL A 209 5.71 -20.49 -2.99
C VAL A 209 7.05 -21.17 -3.14
N ASP A 210 8.12 -20.38 -3.25
CA ASP A 210 9.47 -20.91 -3.26
C ASP A 210 9.89 -21.26 -1.81
N PRO A 211 10.32 -22.50 -1.53
CA PRO A 211 10.61 -22.93 -0.16
C PRO A 211 11.88 -22.31 0.43
N THR A 212 12.76 -21.73 -0.39
CA THR A 212 14.05 -21.20 0.07
C THR A 212 13.97 -19.71 0.36
N SER A 213 13.38 -18.96 -0.56
CA SER A 213 13.22 -17.51 -0.52
C SER A 213 11.89 -17.07 0.07
N GLY A 214 10.92 -17.98 0.20
CA GLY A 214 9.57 -17.66 0.65
C GLY A 214 8.78 -16.83 -0.35
N ARG A 215 9.32 -16.53 -1.54
CA ARG A 215 8.67 -15.77 -2.61
C ARG A 215 7.37 -16.45 -3.00
N ILE A 216 6.30 -15.67 -3.08
CA ILE A 216 5.00 -16.16 -3.56
C ILE A 216 4.72 -15.52 -4.92
N THR A 217 4.52 -16.33 -5.95
CA THR A 217 4.07 -15.86 -7.26
C THR A 217 2.72 -16.48 -7.58
N GLY A 218 1.94 -15.78 -8.39
CA GLY A 218 0.69 -16.34 -8.85
C GLY A 218 -0.03 -15.47 -9.84
N ASN A 219 -1.15 -16.03 -10.29
CA ASN A 219 -2.03 -15.42 -11.26
C ASN A 219 -3.48 -15.74 -10.95
N GLY A 220 -4.36 -14.94 -11.53
CA GLY A 220 -5.79 -15.13 -11.43
C GLY A 220 -6.50 -14.53 -12.64
N THR A 221 -7.61 -15.14 -13.02
CA THR A 221 -8.56 -14.61 -13.99
C THR A 221 -9.83 -14.19 -13.26
N PHE A 222 -10.28 -12.97 -13.49
CA PHE A 222 -11.35 -12.31 -12.74
C PHE A 222 -12.37 -11.69 -13.67
N THR A 223 -13.59 -11.50 -13.19
CA THR A 223 -14.59 -10.71 -13.92
C THR A 223 -14.44 -9.23 -13.58
N PRO A 224 -14.60 -8.30 -14.54
CA PRO A 224 -14.61 -6.88 -14.23
C PRO A 224 -15.90 -6.50 -13.47
N SER A 225 -15.86 -5.41 -12.70
CA SER A 225 -17.06 -4.86 -12.03
C SER A 225 -18.08 -4.29 -13.03
N PHE A 226 -17.60 -3.85 -14.20
CA PHE A 226 -18.39 -3.35 -15.32
C PHE A 226 -17.94 -3.94 -16.66
N GLY A 227 -18.90 -4.16 -17.54
CA GLY A 227 -18.63 -4.69 -18.89
C GLY A 227 -18.74 -6.21 -18.97
N ILE A 228 -18.24 -6.75 -20.07
CA ILE A 228 -18.28 -8.18 -20.38
C ILE A 228 -16.86 -8.73 -20.50
N GLY A 229 -16.70 -10.02 -20.20
CA GLY A 229 -15.43 -10.73 -20.35
C GLY A 229 -14.72 -10.93 -19.02
N SER A 230 -13.40 -11.11 -19.11
CA SER A 230 -12.52 -11.40 -17.99
C SER A 230 -11.14 -10.86 -18.26
N TYR A 231 -10.40 -10.54 -17.22
CA TYR A 231 -9.00 -10.14 -17.30
C TYR A 231 -8.14 -11.06 -16.43
N SER A 232 -6.87 -11.18 -16.77
CA SER A 232 -5.91 -11.91 -15.94
C SER A 232 -4.91 -10.92 -15.34
N SER A 233 -4.61 -11.12 -14.06
CA SER A 233 -3.60 -10.35 -13.32
C SER A 233 -2.60 -11.31 -12.69
N TYR A 234 -1.38 -10.82 -12.50
CA TYR A 234 -0.22 -11.56 -12.01
C TYR A 234 0.45 -10.76 -10.90
N PHE A 235 0.98 -11.45 -9.90
CA PHE A 235 1.70 -10.83 -8.81
C PHE A 235 2.98 -11.59 -8.46
N CYS A 236 3.89 -10.89 -7.80
CA CYS A 236 5.10 -11.46 -7.21
C CYS A 236 5.36 -10.79 -5.86
N ALA A 237 5.28 -11.57 -4.79
CA ALA A 237 5.47 -11.11 -3.41
C ALA A 237 6.80 -11.64 -2.85
N ASP A 238 7.69 -10.71 -2.51
CA ASP A 238 8.96 -10.97 -1.83
C ASP A 238 8.94 -10.44 -0.40
N PHE A 239 9.77 -11.05 0.45
CA PHE A 239 9.82 -10.77 1.89
C PHE A 239 11.22 -10.37 2.34
N SER A 240 11.30 -9.47 3.33
CA SER A 240 12.55 -9.07 3.97
C SER A 240 12.33 -8.76 5.46
N GLY A 241 13.32 -9.02 6.31
CA GLY A 241 13.29 -8.65 7.74
C GLY A 241 13.23 -9.82 8.74
N ALA A 242 12.95 -11.05 8.29
CA ALA A 242 12.95 -12.22 9.15
C ALA A 242 13.40 -13.49 8.41
N ALA A 243 13.93 -14.47 9.17
CA ALA A 243 14.30 -15.77 8.64
C ALA A 243 13.04 -16.62 8.41
N ILE A 244 12.98 -17.30 7.26
CA ILE A 244 11.87 -18.18 6.91
C ILE A 244 11.94 -19.45 7.76
N ARG A 245 10.78 -19.84 8.29
CA ARG A 245 10.60 -21.04 9.10
C ARG A 245 9.98 -22.17 8.28
N ASP A 246 8.90 -21.87 7.58
CA ASP A 246 8.19 -22.83 6.72
C ASP A 246 7.37 -22.07 5.67
N THR A 247 6.93 -22.77 4.65
CA THR A 247 6.08 -22.25 3.57
C THR A 247 5.04 -23.26 3.17
N GLY A 248 3.98 -22.83 2.51
CA GLY A 248 3.03 -23.77 1.96
C GLY A 248 1.86 -23.11 1.28
N VAL A 249 0.85 -23.94 1.01
CA VAL A 249 -0.41 -23.52 0.41
C VAL A 249 -1.57 -23.78 1.36
N TRP A 250 -2.66 -23.11 1.09
CA TRP A 250 -3.92 -23.31 1.80
C TRP A 250 -5.08 -23.33 0.82
N MET A 251 -6.10 -24.11 1.16
CA MET A 251 -7.37 -24.17 0.45
C MET A 251 -8.48 -24.31 1.47
N ASN A 252 -9.58 -23.61 1.24
CA ASN A 252 -10.66 -23.46 2.20
C ASN A 252 -10.11 -22.89 3.53
N ASN A 253 -10.16 -23.66 4.61
CA ASN A 253 -9.62 -23.30 5.92
C ASN A 253 -8.47 -24.24 6.35
N ARG A 254 -7.90 -24.99 5.42
CA ARG A 254 -6.83 -25.95 5.69
C ARG A 254 -5.55 -25.54 4.99
N ALA A 255 -4.45 -25.69 5.69
CA ALA A 255 -3.11 -25.38 5.22
C ALA A 255 -2.19 -26.59 5.39
N GLY A 256 -1.23 -26.70 4.48
CA GLY A 256 -0.18 -27.70 4.55
C GLY A 256 1.12 -27.12 4.01
N SER A 257 2.23 -27.64 4.51
CA SER A 257 3.56 -27.25 4.03
C SER A 257 3.87 -27.85 2.65
N GLU A 258 3.10 -28.86 2.22
CA GLU A 258 3.15 -29.46 0.89
C GLU A 258 1.75 -29.67 0.32
N PRO A 259 1.55 -29.55 -1.01
CA PRO A 259 2.53 -29.10 -2.01
C PRO A 259 2.88 -27.60 -1.90
N LYS A 260 3.96 -27.15 -2.55
CA LYS A 260 4.33 -25.73 -2.65
C LYS A 260 3.60 -24.94 -3.75
N HIS A 261 2.66 -25.56 -4.44
CA HIS A 261 1.88 -24.93 -5.50
C HIS A 261 0.43 -25.42 -5.47
N LEU A 262 -0.46 -24.58 -5.99
CA LEU A 262 -1.88 -24.83 -6.03
C LEU A 262 -2.49 -24.16 -7.26
N SER A 263 -3.47 -24.82 -7.88
CA SER A 263 -4.36 -24.23 -8.88
C SER A 263 -5.81 -24.44 -8.46
N VAL A 264 -6.63 -23.41 -8.69
CA VAL A 264 -8.05 -23.39 -8.36
C VAL A 264 -8.85 -22.82 -9.52
N ALA A 265 -10.06 -23.33 -9.70
CA ALA A 265 -11.04 -22.81 -10.65
C ALA A 265 -12.43 -22.83 -10.01
N THR A 266 -13.36 -22.06 -10.55
CA THR A 266 -14.78 -22.18 -10.20
C THR A 266 -15.25 -23.59 -10.47
N ASP A 267 -15.88 -24.21 -9.48
CA ASP A 267 -16.41 -25.57 -9.54
C ASP A 267 -17.90 -25.63 -9.89
N GLY A 268 -18.55 -24.47 -10.04
CA GLY A 268 -19.98 -24.36 -10.30
C GLY A 268 -20.87 -24.67 -9.10
N VAL A 269 -20.28 -24.90 -7.92
CA VAL A 269 -20.99 -25.27 -6.68
C VAL A 269 -20.77 -24.23 -5.59
N ASN A 270 -19.53 -23.77 -5.39
CA ASN A 270 -19.18 -22.78 -4.37
C ASN A 270 -19.37 -21.36 -4.92
N SER A 271 -20.13 -20.55 -4.17
CA SER A 271 -20.30 -19.11 -4.40
C SER A 271 -20.27 -18.39 -3.05
N PRO A 272 -19.23 -17.60 -2.73
CA PRO A 272 -18.08 -17.25 -3.59
C PRO A 272 -17.15 -18.44 -3.93
N PRO A 273 -16.24 -18.29 -4.91
CA PRO A 273 -15.25 -19.31 -5.25
C PRO A 273 -14.45 -19.77 -4.02
N LEU A 274 -14.12 -21.06 -3.96
CA LEU A 274 -13.42 -21.66 -2.82
C LEU A 274 -12.11 -20.89 -2.55
N PRO A 275 -11.90 -20.35 -1.32
CA PRO A 275 -10.75 -19.51 -1.02
C PRO A 275 -9.49 -20.36 -0.99
N ALA A 276 -8.38 -19.79 -1.44
CA ALA A 276 -7.13 -20.52 -1.65
C ALA A 276 -5.98 -19.54 -1.74
N GLY A 277 -4.78 -19.99 -1.40
CA GLY A 277 -3.61 -19.13 -1.47
C GLY A 277 -2.33 -19.83 -1.00
N ALA A 278 -1.33 -19.01 -0.72
CA ALA A 278 -0.04 -19.45 -0.20
C ALA A 278 0.34 -18.64 1.02
N TRP A 279 1.29 -19.16 1.79
CA TRP A 279 1.77 -18.52 3.01
C TRP A 279 3.25 -18.77 3.20
N THR A 280 3.89 -17.80 3.84
CA THR A 280 5.27 -17.89 4.32
C THR A 280 5.24 -17.60 5.82
N GLN A 281 5.77 -18.54 6.59
CA GLN A 281 5.92 -18.43 8.04
C GLN A 281 7.38 -18.08 8.36
N PHE A 282 7.56 -17.20 9.33
CA PHE A 282 8.84 -16.67 9.74
C PHE A 282 9.14 -17.01 11.19
N HIS A 283 10.42 -17.07 11.51
CA HIS A 283 10.88 -16.88 12.88
C HIS A 283 10.61 -15.43 13.31
N ALA A 284 10.59 -15.19 14.63
CA ALA A 284 10.46 -13.83 15.17
C ALA A 284 11.51 -12.89 14.53
N PRO A 285 11.11 -11.70 14.02
CA PRO A 285 12.06 -10.77 13.42
C PRO A 285 13.08 -10.32 14.47
N THR A 286 14.34 -10.23 14.08
CA THR A 286 15.45 -9.94 15.01
C THR A 286 15.75 -8.44 15.13
N SER A 287 15.19 -7.62 14.24
CA SER A 287 15.37 -6.17 14.21
C SER A 287 14.03 -5.48 14.00
N LYS A 288 13.75 -4.45 14.83
CA LYS A 288 12.54 -3.58 14.77
C LYS A 288 11.18 -4.30 14.82
N ASN A 289 11.15 -5.62 14.97
CA ASN A 289 9.95 -6.47 14.86
C ASN A 289 9.20 -6.27 13.55
N GLU A 290 9.91 -5.97 12.45
CA GLU A 290 9.29 -5.65 11.17
C GLU A 290 9.56 -6.72 10.11
N ILE A 291 8.56 -6.98 9.27
CA ILE A 291 8.72 -7.72 8.01
C ILE A 291 8.18 -6.84 6.89
N LEU A 292 9.04 -6.60 5.90
CA LEU A 292 8.69 -5.89 4.68
C LEU A 292 8.18 -6.86 3.64
N VAL A 293 7.14 -6.48 2.90
CA VAL A 293 6.61 -7.24 1.77
C VAL A 293 6.58 -6.35 0.55
N ARG A 294 7.27 -6.76 -0.50
CA ARG A 294 7.28 -6.07 -1.79
C ARG A 294 6.44 -6.88 -2.76
N VAL A 295 5.34 -6.31 -3.24
CA VAL A 295 4.43 -6.97 -4.18
C VAL A 295 4.43 -6.23 -5.51
N GLY A 296 5.03 -6.87 -6.52
CA GLY A 296 4.97 -6.40 -7.90
C GLY A 296 3.73 -6.91 -8.59
N LEU A 297 3.21 -6.11 -9.51
CA LEU A 297 2.02 -6.40 -10.28
C LEU A 297 2.36 -6.41 -11.77
N SER A 298 1.64 -7.23 -12.52
CA SER A 298 1.60 -7.07 -13.97
C SER A 298 0.29 -7.64 -14.52
N PHE A 299 -0.14 -7.09 -15.64
CA PHE A 299 -1.15 -7.73 -16.47
C PHE A 299 -0.52 -8.72 -17.44
N ILE A 300 0.80 -8.77 -17.66
CA ILE A 300 1.41 -9.62 -18.68
C ILE A 300 1.74 -11.04 -18.17
N SER A 301 2.54 -11.15 -17.11
CA SER A 301 3.02 -12.43 -16.56
C SER A 301 3.54 -12.33 -15.12
N GLU A 302 3.74 -13.48 -14.46
CA GLU A 302 4.39 -13.54 -13.13
C GLU A 302 5.84 -13.04 -13.18
N ALA A 303 6.57 -13.38 -14.26
CA ALA A 303 7.95 -12.94 -14.44
C ALA A 303 8.05 -11.40 -14.59
N LYS A 304 7.12 -10.79 -15.33
CA LYS A 304 7.02 -9.33 -15.46
C LYS A 304 6.68 -8.67 -14.12
N ALA A 305 5.78 -9.28 -13.34
CA ALA A 305 5.44 -8.79 -12.00
C ALA A 305 6.66 -8.80 -11.06
N CYS A 306 7.46 -9.88 -11.07
CA CYS A 306 8.72 -9.91 -10.30
C CYS A 306 9.73 -8.89 -10.81
N GLN A 307 9.86 -8.73 -12.14
CA GLN A 307 10.75 -7.74 -12.73
C GLN A 307 10.38 -6.31 -12.30
N ASN A 308 9.09 -5.96 -12.35
CA ASN A 308 8.60 -4.65 -11.93
C ASN A 308 8.95 -4.39 -10.45
N ALA A 309 8.69 -5.37 -9.57
CA ALA A 309 9.05 -5.27 -8.15
C ALA A 309 10.55 -5.04 -7.92
N GLU A 310 11.38 -5.90 -8.52
CA GLU A 310 12.83 -5.90 -8.33
C GLU A 310 13.49 -4.64 -8.92
N GLN A 311 12.98 -4.13 -10.03
CA GLN A 311 13.49 -2.91 -10.66
C GLN A 311 13.08 -1.65 -9.92
N GLU A 312 11.82 -1.55 -9.49
CA GLU A 312 11.29 -0.33 -8.86
C GLU A 312 11.74 -0.20 -7.40
N ILE A 313 11.87 -1.31 -6.65
CA ILE A 313 12.22 -1.30 -5.23
C ILE A 313 13.26 -2.39 -4.90
N PRO A 314 14.49 -2.34 -5.45
CA PRO A 314 15.47 -3.42 -5.33
C PRO A 314 15.90 -3.75 -3.89
N ASP A 315 15.87 -2.77 -3.00
CA ASP A 315 16.46 -2.81 -1.65
C ASP A 315 15.43 -2.83 -0.52
N PHE A 316 14.13 -2.91 -0.82
CA PHE A 316 13.04 -2.76 0.15
C PHE A 316 13.09 -1.45 0.96
N GLY A 317 13.70 -0.38 0.42
CA GLY A 317 13.87 0.89 1.11
C GLY A 317 12.56 1.66 1.34
N PHE A 318 11.81 1.34 2.41
CA PHE A 318 10.48 1.90 2.68
C PHE A 318 10.46 3.42 2.71
N ASP A 319 11.32 4.05 3.51
CA ASP A 319 11.31 5.51 3.68
C ASP A 319 11.73 6.23 2.39
N LYS A 320 12.60 5.60 1.58
CA LYS A 320 13.01 6.11 0.26
C LYS A 320 11.89 6.02 -0.76
N THR A 321 11.18 4.89 -0.83
CA THR A 321 10.01 4.73 -1.70
C THR A 321 8.91 5.72 -1.32
N LEU A 322 8.66 5.88 -0.01
CA LEU A 322 7.70 6.85 0.49
C LEU A 322 8.06 8.28 0.09
N GLN A 323 9.30 8.70 0.32
CA GLN A 323 9.76 10.04 -0.06
C GLN A 323 9.57 10.27 -1.57
N ALA A 324 9.93 9.29 -2.40
CA ALA A 324 9.74 9.39 -3.85
C ALA A 324 8.25 9.52 -4.25
N ALA A 325 7.36 8.80 -3.57
CA ALA A 325 5.92 8.90 -3.81
C ALA A 325 5.37 10.28 -3.40
N GLU A 326 5.78 10.81 -2.25
CA GLU A 326 5.39 12.16 -1.84
C GLU A 326 5.93 13.23 -2.80
N ASP A 327 7.18 13.09 -3.24
CA ASP A 327 7.81 14.05 -4.16
C ASP A 327 7.11 14.05 -5.53
N ALA A 328 6.66 12.88 -6.01
CA ALA A 328 5.82 12.79 -7.20
C ALA A 328 4.50 13.57 -7.03
N TRP A 329 3.86 13.48 -5.86
CA TRP A 329 2.67 14.26 -5.56
C TRP A 329 2.94 15.76 -5.44
N ARG A 330 4.00 16.17 -4.73
CA ARG A 330 4.42 17.58 -4.63
C ARG A 330 4.67 18.16 -6.01
N SER A 331 5.43 17.46 -6.84
CA SER A 331 5.71 17.88 -8.21
C SER A 331 4.45 17.95 -9.07
N LYS A 332 3.47 17.08 -8.86
CA LYS A 332 2.25 17.09 -9.66
C LYS A 332 1.30 18.21 -9.24
N LEU A 333 1.19 18.48 -7.94
CA LEU A 333 0.31 19.51 -7.39
C LEU A 333 0.90 20.93 -7.50
N SER A 334 2.23 21.07 -7.61
CA SER A 334 2.91 22.36 -7.74
C SER A 334 2.58 23.14 -9.01
N VAL A 335 1.85 22.54 -9.96
CA VAL A 335 1.35 23.23 -11.16
C VAL A 335 0.27 24.27 -10.83
N VAL A 336 -0.35 24.17 -9.65
CA VAL A 336 -1.34 25.13 -9.16
C VAL A 336 -0.72 25.97 -8.05
N ASN A 337 -0.85 27.29 -8.15
CA ASN A 337 -0.50 28.22 -7.09
C ASN A 337 -1.75 28.98 -6.66
N ILE A 338 -2.00 29.05 -5.34
CA ILE A 338 -3.18 29.71 -4.77
C ILE A 338 -2.74 30.83 -3.83
N ASP A 339 -3.43 31.97 -3.87
CA ASP A 339 -3.37 32.94 -2.78
C ASP A 339 -4.38 32.51 -1.70
N ALA A 340 -3.87 31.95 -0.60
CA ALA A 340 -4.67 31.47 0.51
C ALA A 340 -4.97 32.56 1.56
N THR A 341 -4.70 33.84 1.28
CA THR A 341 -4.94 34.94 2.22
C THR A 341 -6.42 35.00 2.61
N GLY A 342 -6.71 34.76 3.89
CA GLY A 342 -8.06 34.77 4.43
C GLY A 342 -8.89 33.50 4.13
N VAL A 343 -8.28 32.45 3.56
CA VAL A 343 -8.92 31.15 3.32
C VAL A 343 -8.64 30.21 4.49
N SER A 344 -9.65 29.51 5.00
CA SER A 344 -9.47 28.54 6.09
C SER A 344 -8.76 27.27 5.61
N ASP A 345 -8.07 26.58 6.52
CA ASP A 345 -7.43 25.30 6.24
C ASP A 345 -8.44 24.23 5.79
N ASP A 346 -9.69 24.28 6.26
CA ASP A 346 -10.76 23.37 5.82
C ASP A 346 -11.08 23.53 4.33
N ILE A 347 -11.18 24.78 3.84
CA ILE A 347 -11.44 25.05 2.42
C ILE A 347 -10.25 24.62 1.57
N GLN A 348 -9.03 24.90 2.02
CA GLN A 348 -7.82 24.43 1.37
C GLN A 348 -7.79 22.89 1.32
N THR A 349 -8.19 22.24 2.40
CA THR A 349 -8.25 20.78 2.48
C THR A 349 -9.22 20.20 1.47
N VAL A 350 -10.42 20.78 1.33
CA VAL A 350 -11.40 20.36 0.32
C VAL A 350 -10.85 20.54 -1.09
N PHE A 351 -10.26 21.70 -1.38
CA PHE A 351 -9.70 22.01 -2.70
C PHE A 351 -8.58 21.04 -3.10
N TRP A 352 -7.56 20.91 -2.25
CA TRP A 352 -6.39 20.07 -2.54
C TRP A 352 -6.73 18.58 -2.52
N SER A 353 -7.65 18.14 -1.67
CA SER A 353 -8.17 16.77 -1.71
C SER A 353 -8.95 16.49 -3.00
N GLY A 354 -9.72 17.46 -3.51
CA GLY A 354 -10.39 17.35 -4.81
C GLY A 354 -9.40 17.23 -5.97
N MET A 355 -8.36 18.07 -5.98
CA MET A 355 -7.27 18.01 -6.96
C MET A 355 -6.49 16.70 -6.90
N TYR A 356 -6.20 16.19 -5.70
CA TYR A 356 -5.59 14.87 -5.53
C TYR A 356 -6.46 13.77 -6.16
N LYS A 357 -7.77 13.78 -5.87
CA LYS A 357 -8.72 12.75 -6.34
C LYS A 357 -8.91 12.76 -7.85
N SER A 358 -8.81 13.90 -8.52
CA SER A 358 -8.89 13.98 -10.00
C SER A 358 -7.70 13.33 -10.71
N MET A 359 -6.64 13.00 -9.98
CA MET A 359 -5.43 12.37 -10.51
C MET A 359 -5.26 10.93 -10.00
N ILE A 360 -6.32 10.30 -9.51
CA ILE A 360 -6.29 8.87 -9.11
C ILE A 360 -6.64 7.97 -10.30
N SER A 361 -7.54 8.42 -11.17
CA SER A 361 -7.98 7.76 -12.39
C SER A 361 -7.97 8.76 -13.56
N PRO A 362 -7.71 8.35 -14.82
CA PRO A 362 -7.40 6.99 -15.27
C PRO A 362 -6.07 6.47 -14.72
N GLN A 363 -5.83 5.17 -14.81
CA GLN A 363 -4.63 4.54 -14.25
C GLN A 363 -3.58 4.32 -15.35
N ASP A 364 -2.32 4.63 -15.07
CA ASP A 364 -1.17 4.44 -15.94
C ASP A 364 -0.73 2.98 -15.93
N TYR A 365 -1.08 2.27 -16.99
CA TYR A 365 -0.73 0.87 -17.26
C TYR A 365 0.37 0.78 -18.33
N THR A 366 1.20 1.81 -18.47
CA THR A 366 2.31 1.82 -19.45
C THR A 366 3.22 0.61 -19.26
N GLY A 367 3.43 -0.17 -20.33
CA GLY A 367 4.22 -1.40 -20.29
C GLY A 367 3.47 -2.63 -19.80
N GLU A 368 2.16 -2.53 -19.53
CA GLU A 368 1.31 -3.61 -19.05
C GLU A 368 0.23 -4.05 -20.07
N ASN A 369 0.39 -3.66 -21.33
CA ASN A 369 -0.51 -4.08 -22.39
C ASN A 369 -0.11 -5.46 -22.97
N LYS A 370 -1.04 -6.41 -23.01
CA LYS A 370 -0.80 -7.75 -23.58
C LYS A 370 -0.84 -7.81 -25.11
N LEU A 371 -1.56 -6.88 -25.74
CA LEU A 371 -1.97 -6.97 -27.13
C LEU A 371 -1.00 -6.25 -28.07
N TRP A 372 -0.29 -5.23 -27.57
CA TRP A 372 0.72 -4.50 -28.32
C TRP A 372 1.84 -3.98 -27.40
N ASP A 373 3.00 -3.73 -28.01
CA ASP A 373 4.14 -3.07 -27.36
C ASP A 373 4.23 -1.62 -27.86
N SER A 374 4.47 -0.67 -26.96
CA SER A 374 4.51 0.76 -27.26
C SER A 374 5.38 1.50 -26.24
N SER A 375 6.13 2.50 -26.71
CA SER A 375 6.83 3.46 -25.85
C SER A 375 5.94 4.61 -25.38
N GLU A 376 4.75 4.76 -25.96
CA GLU A 376 3.78 5.79 -25.57
C GLU A 376 3.06 5.40 -24.28
N PRO A 377 2.66 6.38 -23.44
CA PRO A 377 1.88 6.10 -22.25
C PRO A 377 0.57 5.37 -22.57
N TYR A 378 0.25 4.35 -21.79
CA TYR A 378 -1.01 3.60 -21.88
C TYR A 378 -1.80 3.78 -20.60
N PHE A 379 -2.92 4.47 -20.68
CA PHE A 379 -3.85 4.63 -19.58
C PHE A 379 -5.08 3.73 -19.78
N ASP A 380 -5.62 3.20 -18.68
CA ASP A 380 -6.87 2.45 -18.66
C ASP A 380 -7.72 2.85 -17.44
N SER A 381 -8.73 2.06 -17.10
CA SER A 381 -9.71 2.35 -16.05
C SER A 381 -10.60 3.56 -16.39
N PHE A 382 -10.91 3.74 -17.68
CA PHE A 382 -11.87 4.74 -18.16
C PHE A 382 -13.35 4.37 -17.90
N TYR A 383 -13.65 3.55 -16.89
CA TYR A 383 -14.99 3.03 -16.57
C TYR A 383 -16.06 4.12 -16.37
N CYS A 384 -15.63 5.37 -16.18
CA CYS A 384 -16.49 6.52 -15.92
C CYS A 384 -16.49 7.57 -17.05
N ILE A 385 -16.25 7.23 -18.33
CA ILE A 385 -16.26 8.20 -19.46
C ILE A 385 -17.51 9.09 -19.49
N TYR A 386 -18.68 8.53 -19.18
CA TYR A 386 -19.93 9.33 -19.11
C TYR A 386 -19.83 10.49 -18.12
N TRP A 387 -19.18 10.29 -16.98
CA TRP A 387 -18.99 11.29 -15.93
C TRP A 387 -17.77 12.17 -16.18
N THR A 388 -16.64 11.56 -16.54
CA THR A 388 -15.34 12.24 -16.75
C THR A 388 -15.28 13.09 -18.02
N SER A 389 -16.15 12.85 -19.01
CA SER A 389 -16.23 13.72 -20.21
C SER A 389 -16.68 15.15 -19.94
N ARG A 390 -17.16 15.45 -18.72
CA ARG A 390 -17.64 16.77 -18.30
C ARG A 390 -16.63 17.56 -17.48
N SER A 391 -15.49 16.96 -17.15
CA SER A 391 -14.45 17.51 -16.25
C SER A 391 -13.17 17.81 -16.98
#